data_AF-A0A0Q6JVB9-F1
#
_entry.id   AF-A0A0Q6JVB9-F1
#
_cell.length_a   1.000
_cell.length_b   1.000
_cell.length_c   1.000
_cell.angle_alpha   90.00
_cell.angle_beta   90.00
_cell.angle_gamma   90.00
#
_symmetry.space_group_name_H-M   'P 1'
#
loop_
_entity.id
_entity.type
_entity.pdbx_description
1 polymer ?
#
loop_
_entity_poly.entity_id
_entity_poly.type
_entity_poly.pdbx_seq_one_letter_code
_entity_poly.pdbx_strand_id
1 'polypeptide(L)'
;MTQTKAIGSAKDIVIKRHPPRSSHDPGKALFDGLRKLMADVGPNKHDQAITIIMACIGQGIDTLPRLRGVMNSLGFDPQHVGIVLSGGTGTNPALHRWRRDEKGVYSLL
;
A
#
# COMPACT_ATOMS: atom_id res chain seq x y z
N MET A 1 28.17 -26.00 -62.87
CA MET A 1 28.13 -24.70 -62.16
C MET A 1 27.87 -24.95 -60.69
N THR A 2 28.60 -24.22 -59.89
CA THR A 2 28.88 -24.28 -58.45
C THR A 2 27.67 -24.03 -57.55
N GLN A 3 27.83 -24.39 -56.26
CA GLN A 3 27.28 -23.75 -55.05
C GLN A 3 26.21 -24.60 -54.32
N THR A 4 26.51 -25.34 -53.24
CA THR A 4 26.88 -24.93 -51.86
C THR A 4 25.77 -24.11 -51.18
N LYS A 5 25.11 -24.62 -50.13
CA LYS A 5 25.40 -24.26 -48.72
C LYS A 5 24.37 -24.87 -47.75
N ALA A 6 24.91 -25.25 -46.60
CA ALA A 6 24.29 -25.87 -45.43
C ALA A 6 23.56 -24.87 -44.51
N ILE A 7 23.18 -25.39 -43.33
CA ILE A 7 22.74 -24.79 -42.04
C ILE A 7 21.22 -24.62 -41.91
N GLY A 8 20.52 -25.00 -40.84
CA GLY A 8 20.90 -25.48 -39.52
C GLY A 8 19.78 -25.06 -38.55
N SER A 9 19.27 -26.02 -37.76
CA SER A 9 18.68 -25.86 -36.42
C SER A 9 17.83 -24.63 -36.08
N ALA A 10 16.56 -24.86 -35.75
CA ALA A 10 15.96 -24.31 -34.54
C ALA A 10 14.88 -25.28 -34.06
N LYS A 11 15.18 -25.99 -32.96
CA LYS A 11 14.19 -26.74 -32.20
C LYS A 11 13.07 -25.77 -31.81
N ASP A 12 11.82 -26.14 -32.06
CA ASP A 12 10.63 -25.51 -31.50
C ASP A 12 10.83 -25.31 -30.00
N ILE A 13 11.24 -24.10 -29.63
CA ILE A 13 11.11 -23.60 -28.27
C ILE A 13 9.62 -23.35 -28.13
N VAL A 14 8.91 -24.39 -27.69
CA VAL A 14 7.58 -24.24 -27.12
C VAL A 14 7.77 -23.40 -25.86
N ILE A 15 7.79 -22.08 -26.03
CA ILE A 15 7.51 -21.14 -24.96
C ILE A 15 6.08 -21.49 -24.57
N LYS A 16 5.94 -22.38 -23.58
CA LYS A 16 4.70 -22.53 -22.83
C LYS A 16 4.43 -21.14 -22.27
N ARG A 17 3.64 -20.37 -23.03
CA ARG A 17 3.09 -19.09 -22.59
C ARG A 17 2.29 -19.44 -21.35
N HIS A 18 2.95 -19.33 -20.19
CA HIS A 18 2.24 -19.33 -18.93
C HIS A 18 1.17 -18.25 -19.08
N PRO A 19 -0.10 -18.54 -18.79
CA PRO A 19 -1.08 -17.48 -18.66
C PRO A 19 -0.48 -16.46 -17.67
N PRO A 20 -0.65 -15.14 -17.89
CA PRO A 20 -0.24 -14.18 -16.88
C PRO A 20 -0.94 -14.63 -15.61
N ARG A 21 -0.16 -15.08 -14.62
CA ARG A 21 -0.70 -15.27 -13.28
C ARG A 21 -1.31 -13.91 -12.97
N SER A 22 -2.64 -13.86 -12.89
CA SER A 22 -3.34 -12.74 -12.28
C SER A 22 -2.80 -12.68 -10.86
N SER A 23 -1.72 -11.90 -10.69
CA SER A 23 -1.08 -11.59 -9.43
C SER A 23 -1.99 -10.64 -8.67
N HIS A 24 -3.22 -11.08 -8.43
CA HIS A 24 -4.11 -10.46 -7.47
C HIS A 24 -3.61 -10.88 -6.08
N ASP A 25 -2.41 -10.43 -5.75
CA ASP A 25 -2.00 -10.34 -4.35
C ASP A 25 -2.77 -9.15 -3.79
N PRO A 26 -3.80 -9.40 -2.95
CA PRO A 26 -4.62 -8.33 -2.39
C PRO A 26 -3.78 -7.34 -1.58
N GLY A 27 -2.66 -7.80 -0.99
CA GLY A 27 -1.71 -6.94 -0.31
C GLY A 27 -1.00 -5.98 -1.27
N LYS A 28 -0.56 -6.48 -2.43
CA LYS A 28 0.08 -5.63 -3.44
C LYS A 28 -0.86 -4.54 -3.96
N ALA A 29 -2.12 -4.89 -4.25
CA ALA A 29 -3.11 -3.93 -4.72
C ALA A 29 -3.39 -2.82 -3.68
N LEU A 30 -3.49 -3.19 -2.40
CA LEU A 30 -3.60 -2.23 -1.29
C LEU A 30 -2.42 -1.26 -1.26
N PHE A 31 -1.19 -1.77 -1.21
CA PHE A 31 0.00 -0.93 -1.10
C PHE A 31 0.21 -0.03 -2.33
N ASP A 32 -0.11 -0.51 -3.53
CA ASP A 32 -0.07 0.30 -4.75
C ASP A 32 -1.10 1.44 -4.70
N GLY A 33 -2.31 1.17 -4.19
CA GLY A 33 -3.33 2.18 -3.93
C GLY A 33 -2.89 3.23 -2.91
N LEU A 34 -2.30 2.82 -1.79
CA LEU A 34 -1.80 3.73 -0.76
C LEU A 34 -0.64 4.61 -1.27
N ARG A 35 0.28 4.06 -2.07
CA ARG A 35 1.37 4.84 -2.69
C ARG A 35 0.85 5.85 -3.71
N LYS A 36 -0.16 5.48 -4.50
CA LYS A 36 -0.82 6.42 -5.41
C LYS A 36 -1.46 7.56 -4.62
N LEU A 37 -2.20 7.24 -3.56
CA LEU A 37 -2.82 8.23 -2.68
C LEU A 37 -1.79 9.18 -2.06
N MET A 38 -0.62 8.68 -1.64
CA MET A 38 0.49 9.52 -1.17
C MET A 38 0.98 10.52 -2.23
N ALA A 39 1.09 10.07 -3.49
CA ALA A 39 1.53 10.92 -4.58
C ALA A 39 0.50 12.03 -4.88
N ASP A 40 -0.80 11.70 -4.81
CA ASP A 40 -1.89 12.63 -5.07
C ASP A 40 -2.00 13.73 -3.99
N VAL A 41 -1.65 13.43 -2.73
CA VAL A 41 -1.62 14.42 -1.63
C VAL A 41 -0.49 15.45 -1.77
N GLY A 42 0.60 15.10 -2.46
CA GLY A 42 1.79 15.96 -2.58
C GLY A 42 2.79 15.76 -1.43
N PRO A 43 3.80 16.64 -1.28
CA PRO A 43 5.02 16.34 -0.51
C PRO A 43 4.88 16.48 1.02
N ASN A 44 3.77 17.01 1.54
CA ASN A 44 3.61 17.21 2.97
C ASN A 44 3.43 15.88 3.71
N LYS A 45 4.46 15.45 4.44
CA LYS A 45 4.47 14.19 5.19
C LYS A 45 3.36 14.08 6.22
N HIS A 46 2.99 15.19 6.85
CA HIS A 46 1.93 15.18 7.85
C HIS A 46 0.56 14.89 7.20
N ASP A 47 0.26 15.56 6.09
CA ASP A 47 -0.98 15.37 5.34
C ASP A 47 -1.04 13.98 4.70
N GLN A 48 0.08 13.49 4.17
CA GLN A 48 0.19 12.11 3.69
C GLN A 48 -0.12 11.11 4.81
N ALA A 49 0.47 11.29 5.99
CA ALA A 49 0.27 10.38 7.11
C ALA A 49 -1.21 10.34 7.55
N ILE A 50 -1.84 11.51 7.69
CA ILE A 50 -3.27 11.61 7.99
C ILE A 50 -4.11 10.86 6.95
N THR A 51 -3.86 11.15 5.67
CA THR A 51 -4.66 10.59 4.57
C THR A 51 -4.55 9.07 4.50
N ILE A 52 -3.34 8.53 4.65
CA ILE A 52 -3.12 7.07 4.65
C ILE A 52 -3.75 6.41 5.87
N ILE A 53 -3.62 7.01 7.07
CA ILE A 53 -4.24 6.48 8.29
C ILE A 53 -5.76 6.42 8.10
N MET A 54 -6.37 7.47 7.54
CA MET A 54 -7.80 7.46 7.24
C MET A 54 -8.19 6.35 6.26
N ALA A 55 -7.43 6.20 5.17
CA ALA A 55 -7.65 5.14 4.19
C ALA A 55 -7.47 3.73 4.78
N CYS A 56 -6.52 3.55 5.71
CA CYS A 56 -6.29 2.30 6.42
C CYS A 56 -7.46 1.96 7.35
N ILE A 57 -7.91 2.92 8.16
CA ILE A 57 -9.05 2.73 9.06
C ILE A 57 -10.31 2.40 8.25
N GLY A 58 -10.56 3.12 7.15
CA GLY A 58 -11.69 2.84 6.24
C GLY A 58 -11.66 1.45 5.61
N GLN A 59 -10.49 0.80 5.57
CA GLN A 59 -10.29 -0.57 5.07
C GLN A 59 -10.19 -1.62 6.20
N GLY A 60 -10.45 -1.24 7.45
CA GLY A 60 -10.37 -2.15 8.61
C GLY A 60 -8.93 -2.46 9.05
N ILE A 61 -7.96 -1.62 8.69
CA ILE A 61 -6.61 -1.60 9.28
C ILE A 61 -6.65 -0.53 10.37
N ASP A 62 -7.17 -0.92 11.52
CA ASP A 62 -7.71 -0.03 12.53
C ASP A 62 -7.09 -0.25 13.91
N THR A 63 -5.97 -0.97 14.01
CA THR A 63 -5.24 -1.12 15.28
C THR A 63 -3.84 -0.51 15.15
N LEU A 64 -3.32 0.04 16.26
CA LEU A 64 -2.01 0.69 16.27
C LEU A 64 -0.87 -0.20 15.70
N PRO A 65 -0.76 -1.49 16.03
CA PRO A 65 0.30 -2.34 15.46
C PRO A 65 0.17 -2.51 13.94
N ARG A 66 -1.06 -2.68 13.43
CA ARG A 66 -1.30 -2.86 11.99
C ARG A 66 -1.06 -1.56 11.22
N LEU A 67 -1.54 -0.44 11.77
CA LEU A 67 -1.28 0.89 11.23
C LEU A 67 0.22 1.17 11.15
N ARG A 68 0.96 0.95 12.25
CA ARG A 68 2.42 1.09 12.26
C ARG A 68 3.11 0.21 11.23
N GLY A 69 2.68 -1.05 11.09
CA GLY A 69 3.22 -1.97 10.08
C GLY A 69 3.06 -1.43 8.66
N VAL A 70 1.84 -1.04 8.28
CA VAL A 70 1.56 -0.49 6.94
C VAL A 70 2.31 0.82 6.70
N MET A 71 2.29 1.73 7.66
CA MET A 71 2.96 3.02 7.57
C MET A 71 4.49 2.86 7.44
N ASN A 72 5.08 1.93 8.20
CA ASN A 72 6.51 1.63 8.10
C ASN A 72 6.87 1.06 6.72
N SER A 73 6.05 0.17 6.16
CA SER A 73 6.22 -0.34 4.79
C SER A 73 6.09 0.74 3.69
N LEU A 74 5.48 1.89 4.02
CA LEU A 74 5.39 3.07 3.16
C LEU A 74 6.49 4.12 3.44
N GLY A 75 7.43 3.81 4.34
CA GLY A 75 8.57 4.67 4.67
C GLY A 75 8.27 5.75 5.71
N PHE A 76 7.20 5.62 6.50
CA PHE A 76 6.95 6.50 7.63
C PHE A 76 7.60 5.99 8.90
N ASP A 77 8.09 6.92 9.70
CA ASP A 77 8.61 6.63 11.03
C ASP A 77 7.48 6.22 12.01
N PRO A 78 7.61 5.09 12.74
CA PRO A 78 6.58 4.63 13.67
C PRO A 78 6.27 5.58 14.83
N GLN A 79 7.24 6.40 15.25
CA GLN A 79 7.04 7.40 16.30
C GLN A 79 6.22 8.57 15.74
N HIS A 80 6.52 9.04 14.53
CA HIS A 80 5.71 10.03 13.82
C HIS A 80 4.25 9.58 13.67
N VAL A 81 4.02 8.32 13.27
CA VAL A 81 2.67 7.73 13.19
C VAL A 81 1.96 7.77 14.54
N GLY A 82 2.67 7.47 15.63
CA GLY A 82 2.11 7.54 16.98
C GLY A 82 1.71 8.95 17.42
N ILE A 83 2.51 9.96 17.04
CA ILE A 83 2.21 11.37 17.30
C ILE A 83 0.99 11.82 16.50
N VAL A 84 0.94 11.50 15.20
CA VAL A 84 -0.21 11.83 14.34
C VAL A 84 -1.48 11.19 14.88
N LEU A 85 -1.44 9.89 15.20
CA LEU A 85 -2.57 9.18 15.79
C LEU A 85 -3.04 9.82 17.09
N SER A 86 -2.12 10.10 18.01
CA SER A 86 -2.47 10.72 19.29
C SER A 86 -3.09 12.11 19.11
N GLY A 87 -2.51 12.95 18.25
CA GLY A 87 -3.02 14.30 17.98
C GLY A 87 -4.35 14.34 17.23
N GLY A 88 -4.67 13.31 16.44
CA GLY A 88 -5.94 13.19 15.73
C GLY A 88 -7.03 12.42 16.48
N THR A 89 -6.74 11.88 17.67
CA THR A 89 -7.68 11.07 18.46
C THR A 89 -8.53 11.93 19.38
N GLY A 90 -9.85 11.75 19.35
CA GLY A 90 -10.76 12.34 20.33
C GLY A 90 -12.22 11.99 20.07
N THR A 91 -13.13 12.80 20.61
CA THR A 91 -14.59 12.61 20.46
C THR A 91 -15.29 13.75 19.72
N ASN A 92 -14.63 14.89 19.53
CA ASN A 92 -15.18 16.02 18.81
C ASN A 92 -14.86 15.92 17.30
N PRO A 93 -15.84 15.71 16.41
CA PRO A 93 -15.62 15.57 14.96
C PRO A 93 -15.15 16.86 14.27
N ALA A 94 -15.33 18.03 14.89
CA ALA A 94 -14.80 19.29 14.36
C ALA A 94 -13.28 19.46 14.56
N LEU A 95 -12.69 18.69 15.49
CA LEU A 95 -11.27 18.82 15.88
C LEU A 95 -10.46 17.55 15.66
N HIS A 96 -11.12 16.39 15.70
CA HIS A 96 -10.48 15.08 15.65
C HIS A 96 -10.92 14.32 14.40
N ARG A 97 -10.07 13.38 13.98
CA ARG A 97 -10.26 12.61 12.75
C ARG A 97 -10.69 11.17 13.00
N TRP A 98 -10.34 10.66 14.18
CA TRP A 98 -10.69 9.32 14.61
C TRP A 98 -10.91 9.29 16.12
N ARG A 99 -11.64 8.28 16.56
CA ARG A 99 -11.73 7.87 17.96
C ARG A 99 -11.01 6.55 18.14
N ARG A 100 -10.63 6.25 19.37
CA ARG A 100 -10.07 4.97 19.79
C ARG A 100 -10.95 4.39 20.88
N ASP A 101 -11.35 3.13 20.73
CA ASP A 101 -12.11 2.42 21.77
C ASP A 101 -11.21 1.82 22.86
N GLU A 102 -11.83 1.22 23.87
CA GLU A 102 -11.13 0.56 24.99
C GLU A 102 -10.27 -0.64 24.54
N LYS A 103 -10.60 -1.24 23.39
CA LYS A 103 -9.86 -2.36 22.80
C LYS A 103 -8.68 -1.88 21.94
N GLY A 104 -8.53 -0.58 21.74
CA GLY A 104 -7.49 0.01 20.91
C GLY A 104 -7.77 -0.03 19.42
N VAL A 105 -9.04 -0.19 19.04
CA VAL A 105 -9.52 -0.08 17.66
C VAL A 105 -9.85 1.37 17.36
N TYR A 106 -9.36 1.85 16.22
CA TYR A 106 -9.57 3.19 15.69
C TYR A 106 -10.79 3.21 14.76
N SER A 107 -11.60 4.25 14.83
CA SER A 107 -12.70 4.46 13.88
C SER A 107 -12.73 5.92 13.47
N LEU A 108 -13.08 6.19 12.21
CA LEU A 108 -13.30 7.55 11.73
C LEU A 108 -14.48 8.19 12.48
N LEU A 109 -14.39 9.49 12.73
CA LEU A 109 -15.42 10.30 13.36
C LEU A 109 -16.37 10.92 12.33
#